data_AF-A0A7W8M664-F1
#
_entry.id   AF-A0A7W8M664-F1
#
_cell.length_a   1.000
_cell.length_b   1.000
_cell.length_c   1.000
_cell.angle_alpha   90.00
_cell.angle_beta   90.00
_cell.angle_gamma   90.00
#
_symmetry.space_group_name_H-M   'P 1'
#
loop_
_entity.id
_entity.type
_entity.pdbx_description
1 polymer ?
#
loop_
_entity_poly.entity_id
_entity_poly.type
_entity_poly.pdbx_seq_one_letter_code
_entity_poly.pdbx_strand_id
1 'polypeptide(L)'
;MGLMQKEVAERIGVSREHYIDFEMGNVDYYPKEIVDRLATLYHIPVDDLLDDYNRFQYKGQGELLRECREKMGLKKKTFARLLHVHPNTYRDWEADKKRMFKITWNKYFRDIVDL
;
A
#
# COMPACT_ATOMS: atom_id res chain seq x y z
N MET A 1 -12.31 -5.94 -28.47
CA MET A 1 -13.44 -6.02 -27.51
C MET A 1 -12.83 -6.07 -26.12
N GLY A 2 -12.96 -4.99 -25.34
CA GLY A 2 -12.49 -4.96 -23.95
C GLY A 2 -13.45 -5.74 -23.06
N LEU A 3 -12.95 -6.27 -21.95
CA LEU A 3 -13.78 -6.91 -20.92
C LEU A 3 -14.76 -5.88 -20.35
N MET A 4 -16.01 -6.28 -20.11
CA MET A 4 -16.96 -5.42 -19.42
C MET A 4 -16.54 -5.26 -17.95
N GLN A 5 -16.71 -4.07 -17.36
CA GLN A 5 -16.41 -3.82 -15.94
C GLN A 5 -17.02 -4.88 -14.99
N LYS A 6 -18.19 -5.39 -15.35
CA LYS A 6 -18.87 -6.47 -14.64
C LYS A 6 -18.08 -7.79 -14.69
N GLU A 7 -17.56 -8.17 -15.86
CA GLU A 7 -16.76 -9.39 -16.01
C GLU A 7 -15.44 -9.30 -15.26
N VAL A 8 -14.81 -8.12 -15.26
CA VAL A 8 -13.60 -7.87 -14.47
C VAL A 8 -13.90 -8.02 -12.97
N ALA A 9 -14.97 -7.38 -12.50
CA ALA A 9 -15.40 -7.47 -11.10
C ALA A 9 -15.68 -8.92 -10.67
N GLU A 10 -16.39 -9.70 -11.50
CA GLU A 10 -16.66 -11.12 -11.24
C GLU A 10 -15.36 -11.95 -11.19
N ARG A 11 -14.42 -11.71 -12.12
CA ARG A 11 -13.13 -12.42 -12.14
C ARG A 11 -12.25 -12.11 -10.93
N ILE A 12 -12.24 -10.85 -10.47
CA ILE A 12 -11.44 -10.47 -9.30
C ILE A 12 -12.19 -10.68 -7.97
N GLY A 13 -13.47 -11.07 -8.02
CA GLY A 13 -14.27 -11.42 -6.85
C GLY A 13 -14.81 -10.24 -6.05
N VAL A 14 -15.06 -9.10 -6.71
CA VAL A 14 -15.64 -7.90 -6.09
C VAL A 14 -16.97 -7.53 -6.74
N SER A 15 -17.77 -6.69 -6.07
CA SER A 15 -18.95 -6.13 -6.69
C SER A 15 -18.58 -5.15 -7.80
N ARG A 16 -19.45 -5.00 -8.80
CA ARG A 16 -19.25 -4.01 -9.88
C ARG A 16 -19.04 -2.60 -9.34
N GLU A 17 -19.78 -2.20 -8.31
CA GLU A 17 -19.66 -0.88 -7.69
C GLU A 17 -18.27 -0.69 -7.06
N HIS A 18 -17.77 -1.69 -6.34
CA HIS A 18 -16.44 -1.64 -5.73
C HIS A 18 -15.34 -1.58 -6.80
N TYR A 19 -15.53 -2.25 -7.94
CA TYR A 19 -14.62 -2.13 -9.09
C TYR A 19 -14.68 -0.73 -9.74
N ILE A 20 -15.87 -0.12 -9.84
CA ILE A 20 -16.01 1.26 -10.31
C ILE A 20 -15.27 2.23 -9.38
N ASP A 21 -15.35 2.03 -8.06
CA ASP A 21 -14.60 2.86 -7.10
C ASP A 21 -13.08 2.75 -7.29
N PHE A 22 -12.58 1.57 -7.66
CA PHE A 22 -11.19 1.38 -8.03
C PHE A 22 -10.83 2.17 -9.30
N GLU A 23 -11.63 2.06 -10.36
CA GLU A 23 -11.39 2.80 -11.62
C GLU A 23 -11.50 4.31 -11.45
N MET A 24 -12.35 4.79 -10.54
CA MET A 24 -12.51 6.21 -10.22
C MET A 24 -11.41 6.74 -9.28
N GLY A 25 -10.58 5.87 -8.69
CA GLY A 25 -9.57 6.28 -7.70
C GLY A 25 -10.16 6.69 -6.36
N ASN A 26 -11.40 6.29 -6.07
CA ASN A 26 -12.08 6.58 -4.79
C ASN A 26 -11.55 5.71 -3.64
N VAL A 27 -10.77 4.68 -3.94
CA VAL A 27 -10.20 3.78 -2.93
C VAL A 27 -8.70 4.02 -2.77
N ASP A 28 -8.31 4.36 -1.53
CA ASP A 28 -6.89 4.59 -1.20
C ASP A 28 -6.07 3.30 -1.06
N TYR A 29 -6.71 2.16 -0.79
CA TYR A 29 -6.06 0.89 -0.48
C TYR A 29 -6.63 -0.28 -1.30
N TYR A 30 -5.75 -1.02 -1.95
CA TYR A 30 -6.08 -2.21 -2.71
C TYR A 30 -5.63 -3.49 -1.98
N PRO A 31 -6.56 -4.40 -1.64
CA PRO A 31 -6.20 -5.71 -1.11
C PRO A 31 -5.28 -6.47 -2.07
N LYS A 32 -4.24 -7.09 -1.52
CA LYS A 32 -3.26 -7.88 -2.27
C LYS A 32 -3.89 -8.89 -3.23
N GLU A 33 -4.89 -9.64 -2.76
CA GLU A 33 -5.60 -10.63 -3.58
C GLU A 33 -6.28 -10.02 -4.81
N ILE A 34 -6.81 -8.80 -4.69
CA ILE A 34 -7.47 -8.12 -5.81
C ILE A 34 -6.42 -7.67 -6.83
N VAL A 35 -5.31 -7.09 -6.35
CA VAL A 35 -4.20 -6.66 -7.21
C VAL A 35 -3.59 -7.84 -7.96
N ASP A 36 -3.35 -8.96 -7.29
CA ASP A 36 -2.80 -10.17 -7.90
C ASP A 36 -3.72 -10.71 -9.01
N ARG A 37 -5.03 -10.69 -8.78
CA ARG A 37 -6.03 -11.09 -9.80
C ARG A 37 -6.07 -10.10 -10.96
N LEU A 38 -5.98 -8.79 -10.70
CA LEU A 38 -5.93 -7.77 -11.75
C LEU A 38 -4.65 -7.90 -12.59
N ALA A 39 -3.49 -8.06 -11.95
CA ALA A 39 -2.21 -8.26 -12.63
C ALA A 39 -2.24 -9.49 -13.53
N THR A 40 -2.81 -10.59 -13.02
CA THR A 40 -3.03 -11.82 -13.80
C THR A 40 -3.98 -11.59 -14.98
N LEU A 41 -5.07 -10.86 -14.76
CA LEU A 41 -6.10 -10.60 -15.77
C LEU A 41 -5.58 -9.73 -16.92
N TYR A 42 -4.81 -8.68 -16.59
CA TYR A 42 -4.25 -7.74 -17.54
C TYR A 42 -2.87 -8.15 -18.07
N HIS A 43 -2.29 -9.23 -17.54
CA HIS A 43 -0.94 -9.70 -17.86
C HIS A 43 0.15 -8.61 -17.69
N ILE A 44 0.00 -7.76 -16.68
CA ILE A 44 0.95 -6.71 -16.32
C ILE A 44 1.45 -6.91 -14.89
N PRO A 45 2.65 -6.43 -14.54
CA PRO A 45 3.15 -6.53 -13.17
C PRO A 45 2.25 -5.77 -12.19
N VAL A 46 2.10 -6.30 -10.97
CA VAL A 46 1.34 -5.65 -9.87
C VAL A 46 1.84 -4.22 -9.59
N ASP A 47 3.14 -4.02 -9.80
CA ASP A 47 3.80 -2.73 -9.70
C ASP A 47 3.16 -1.70 -10.67
N ASP A 48 2.93 -2.02 -11.94
CA ASP A 48 2.29 -1.10 -12.89
C ASP A 48 0.84 -0.75 -12.54
N LEU A 49 0.18 -1.59 -11.74
CA LEU A 49 -1.19 -1.35 -11.26
C LEU A 49 -1.24 -0.47 -10.00
N LEU A 50 -0.15 -0.39 -9.24
CA LEU A 50 -0.13 0.20 -7.91
C LEU A 50 0.74 1.45 -7.85
N ASP A 51 0.17 2.51 -7.26
CA ASP A 51 0.95 3.67 -6.79
C ASP A 51 1.94 3.26 -5.68
N ASP A 52 2.96 4.09 -5.45
CA ASP A 52 4.00 3.91 -4.44
C ASP A 52 3.45 3.54 -3.04
N TYR A 53 2.35 4.19 -2.63
CA TYR A 53 1.68 3.87 -1.37
C TYR A 53 1.09 2.46 -1.35
N ASN A 54 0.42 2.05 -2.43
CA ASN A 54 -0.16 0.71 -2.50
C ASN A 54 0.93 -0.35 -2.61
N ARG A 55 2.04 -0.06 -3.29
CA ARG A 55 3.23 -0.92 -3.30
C ARG A 55 3.83 -1.06 -1.90
N PHE A 56 3.91 0.04 -1.15
CA PHE A 56 4.36 0.03 0.24
C PHE A 56 3.49 -0.88 1.12
N GLN A 57 2.17 -0.82 0.94
CA GLN A 57 1.27 -1.73 1.65
C GLN A 57 1.37 -3.19 1.14
N TYR A 58 1.54 -3.40 -0.16
CA TYR A 58 1.60 -4.72 -0.80
C TYR A 58 2.85 -5.51 -0.43
N LYS A 59 4.01 -4.83 -0.38
CA LYS A 59 5.30 -5.42 0.01
C LYS A 59 5.40 -5.68 1.52
N GLY A 60 4.53 -5.06 2.32
CA GLY A 60 4.56 -5.12 3.77
C GLY A 60 5.13 -3.84 4.35
N GLN A 61 4.25 -3.02 4.92
CA GLN A 61 4.65 -1.75 5.53
C GLN A 61 5.65 -1.97 6.67
N GLY A 62 5.52 -3.05 7.44
CA GLY A 62 6.39 -3.29 8.58
C GLY A 62 7.83 -3.61 8.18
N GLU A 63 7.99 -4.45 7.16
CA GLU A 63 9.30 -4.80 6.60
C GLU A 63 9.99 -3.59 5.97
N LEU A 64 9.28 -2.80 5.16
CA LEU A 64 9.84 -1.60 4.56
C LEU A 64 10.24 -0.56 5.61
N LEU A 65 9.42 -0.36 6.65
CA LEU A 65 9.76 0.54 7.76
C LEU A 65 10.98 0.07 8.53
N ARG A 66 11.14 -1.25 8.69
CA ARG A 66 12.31 -1.85 9.32
C ARG A 66 13.55 -1.67 8.45
N GLU A 67 13.47 -1.93 7.15
CA GLU A 67 14.57 -1.73 6.21
C GLU A 67 15.01 -0.27 6.17
N CYS A 68 14.08 0.69 6.04
CA CYS A 68 14.39 2.12 6.09
C CYS A 68 15.10 2.49 7.40
N ARG A 69 14.60 2.00 8.54
CA ARG A 69 15.21 2.24 9.85
C ARG A 69 16.61 1.63 9.94
N GLU A 70 16.81 0.42 9.44
CA GLU A 70 18.09 -0.29 9.45
C GLU A 70 19.11 0.36 8.51
N LYS A 71 18.70 0.80 7.31
CA LYS A 71 19.53 1.60 6.38
C LYS A 71 20.04 2.89 7.02
N MET A 72 19.21 3.55 7.83
CA MET A 72 19.61 4.75 8.57
C MET A 72 20.36 4.47 9.87
N GLY A 73 20.48 3.20 10.29
CA GLY A 73 21.12 2.83 11.57
C GLY A 73 20.38 3.37 12.81
N LEU A 74 19.09 3.71 12.69
CA LEU A 74 18.34 4.38 13.75
C LEU A 74 17.60 3.38 14.66
N LYS A 75 17.46 3.74 15.94
CA LYS A 75 16.58 3.02 16.88
C LYS A 75 15.12 3.40 16.62
N LYS A 76 14.18 2.49 16.94
CA LYS A 76 12.72 2.71 16.73
C LYS A 76 12.22 4.04 17.31
N LYS A 77 12.66 4.39 18.53
CA LYS A 77 12.30 5.67 19.18
C LYS A 77 12.84 6.89 18.43
N THR A 78 14.06 6.81 17.94
CA THR A 78 14.71 7.90 17.18
C THR A 78 14.02 8.10 15.84
N PHE A 79 13.72 7.00 15.15
CA PHE A 79 13.00 7.03 13.87
C PHE A 79 11.56 7.56 14.05
N ALA A 80 10.84 7.13 15.08
CA ALA A 80 9.52 7.71 15.40
C ALA A 80 9.60 9.23 15.68
N ARG A 81 10.65 9.69 16.36
CA ARG A 81 10.89 11.11 16.62
C ARG A 81 11.21 11.89 15.34
N LEU A 82 11.97 11.31 14.42
CA LEU A 82 12.26 11.87 13.09
C LEU A 82 10.96 12.11 12.31
N LEU A 83 10.04 11.15 12.39
CA LEU A 83 8.73 11.20 11.74
C LEU A 83 7.71 12.06 12.50
N HIS A 84 8.08 12.64 13.65
CA HIS A 84 7.16 13.34 14.55
C HIS A 84 5.93 12.52 14.96
N VAL A 85 6.07 11.19 15.08
CA VAL A 85 5.00 10.28 15.52
C VAL A 85 5.31 9.67 16.88
N HIS A 86 4.26 9.22 17.57
CA HIS A 86 4.43 8.53 18.84
C HIS A 86 5.15 7.17 18.64
N PRO A 87 6.12 6.79 19.50
CA PRO A 87 6.86 5.54 19.36
C PRO A 87 5.98 4.29 19.33
N ASN A 88 4.85 4.29 20.04
CA ASN A 88 3.90 3.18 19.98
C ASN A 88 3.21 3.07 18.62
N THR A 89 2.84 4.20 18.01
CA THR A 89 2.26 4.23 16.67
C THR A 89 3.22 3.65 15.64
N TYR A 90 4.49 4.07 15.68
CA TYR A 90 5.52 3.50 14.82
C TYR A 90 5.71 2.00 15.07
N ARG A 91 5.71 1.55 16.33
CA ARG A 91 5.82 0.13 16.66
C ARG A 91 4.65 -0.68 16.08
N ASP A 92 3.43 -0.16 16.13
CA ASP A 92 2.25 -0.85 15.60
C ASP A 92 2.26 -0.88 14.06
N TRP A 93 2.85 0.14 13.41
CA TRP A 93 3.09 0.14 11.97
C TRP A 93 4.18 -0.88 11.56
N GLU A 94 5.32 -0.88 12.26
CA GLU A 94 6.44 -1.81 12.01
C GLU A 94 6.04 -3.29 12.25
N ALA A 95 5.07 -3.53 13.14
CA ALA A 95 4.55 -4.86 13.43
C ALA A 95 3.33 -5.25 12.59
N ASP A 96 2.98 -4.48 11.55
CA ASP A 96 1.79 -4.67 10.71
C ASP A 96 0.46 -4.78 11.49
N LYS A 97 0.43 -4.30 12.75
CA LYS A 97 -0.77 -4.31 13.60
C LYS A 97 -1.75 -3.22 13.23
N LYS A 98 -1.25 -2.13 12.64
CA LYS A 98 -2.06 -0.98 12.25
C LYS A 98 -1.68 -0.55 10.84
N ARG A 99 -2.67 -0.50 9.94
CA ARG A 99 -2.48 0.04 8.59
C ARG A 99 -2.15 1.54 8.68
N MET A 100 -1.09 1.97 8.01
CA MET A 100 -0.82 3.39 7.81
C MET A 100 -1.84 3.97 6.84
N PHE A 101 -2.29 5.22 7.03
CA PHE A 101 -3.15 5.87 6.05
C PHE A 101 -2.32 6.53 4.95
N LYS A 102 -2.84 6.56 3.71
CA LYS A 102 -2.17 7.19 2.55
C LYS A 102 -1.75 8.63 2.83
N ILE A 103 -2.61 9.41 3.49
CA ILE A 103 -2.29 10.79 3.90
C ILE A 103 -1.10 10.88 4.87
N THR A 104 -0.99 9.92 5.79
CA THR A 104 0.13 9.86 6.74
C THR A 104 1.41 9.42 6.04
N TRP A 105 1.31 8.43 5.16
CA TRP A 105 2.44 7.97 4.35
C TRP A 105 2.97 9.11 3.46
N ASN A 106 2.08 9.81 2.74
CA ASN A 106 2.45 10.94 1.89
C ASN A 106 3.15 12.08 2.66
N LYS A 107 2.75 12.29 3.92
CA LYS A 107 3.30 13.38 4.75
C LYS A 107 4.70 13.08 5.29
N TYR A 108 5.01 11.82 5.57
CA TYR A 108 6.21 11.47 6.33
C TYR A 108 7.16 10.51 5.62
N PHE A 109 6.65 9.68 4.71
CA PHE A 109 7.39 8.57 4.13
C PHE A 109 7.66 8.72 2.64
N ARG A 110 6.85 9.51 1.93
CA ARG A 110 7.07 9.79 0.50
C ARG A 110 8.49 10.25 0.20
N ASP A 111 9.08 11.07 1.07
CA ASP A 111 10.46 11.58 0.90
C ASP A 111 11.54 10.68 1.52
N ILE A 112 11.16 9.73 2.37
CA ILE A 112 12.09 8.84 3.09
C ILE A 112 12.28 7.52 2.34
N VAL A 113 11.20 7.07 1.72
CA VAL A 113 11.11 5.81 1.03
C VAL A 113 11.31 6.11 -0.45
N ASP A 114 12.57 6.01 -0.89
CA ASP A 114 13.00 6.09 -2.29
C ASP A 114 12.54 4.79 -3.01
N LEU A 115 11.22 4.61 -3.15
CA LEU A 115 10.57 3.44 -3.76
C LEU A 115 10.34 3.64 -5.25
#